data_AF-N9MS99-F1
#
_entry.id   AF-N9MS99-F1
#
_cell.length_a   1.000
_cell.length_b   1.000
_cell.length_c   1.000
_cell.angle_alpha   90.00
_cell.angle_beta   90.00
_cell.angle_gamma   90.00
#
_symmetry.space_group_name_H-M   'P 1'
#
loop_
_entity.id
_entity.type
_entity.pdbx_description
1 polymer ?
#
loop_
_entity_poly.entity_id
_entity_poly.type
_entity_poly.pdbx_seq_one_letter_code
_entity_poly.pdbx_strand_id
1 'polypeptide(L)'
;MINYLKIKPEVTKLVKRIPDPLLFPFSVFMDNGGYLVSPIKEGVIYKKGKHIGKIKFSLEISAESYEMNEHCIQRFKTFTELYLKTGPKFIEDLDRQGSNRIPPAVKKILFGAAT
;
A
#
# COMPACT_ATOMS: atom_id res chain seq x y z
N MET A 1 -19.33 25.14 29.18
CA MET A 1 -18.78 23.78 29.34
C MET A 1 -18.94 23.07 28.01
N ILE A 2 -17.85 22.78 27.29
CA ILE A 2 -17.92 22.16 25.96
C ILE A 2 -18.35 20.70 26.14
N ASN A 3 -19.41 20.28 25.44
CA ASN A 3 -19.91 18.91 25.50
C ASN A 3 -19.13 18.03 24.51
N TYR A 4 -18.02 17.45 24.99
CA TYR A 4 -17.13 16.60 24.19
C TYR A 4 -17.81 15.36 23.61
N LEU A 5 -18.99 14.95 24.11
CA LEU A 5 -19.76 13.80 23.61
C LEU A 5 -20.49 14.07 22.29
N LYS A 6 -20.57 15.34 21.84
CA LYS A 6 -21.16 15.72 20.55
C LYS A 6 -20.14 15.83 19.42
N ILE A 7 -18.85 15.77 19.72
CA ILE A 7 -17.81 15.71 18.69
C ILE A 7 -17.78 14.25 18.24
N LYS A 8 -18.61 13.92 17.24
CA LYS A 8 -18.36 12.71 16.46
C LYS A 8 -16.95 12.88 15.90
N PRO A 9 -16.00 11.95 16.11
CA PRO A 9 -14.83 11.92 15.27
C PRO A 9 -15.39 11.69 13.87
N GLU A 10 -15.40 12.73 13.04
CA GLU A 10 -15.69 12.57 11.62
C GLU A 10 -14.63 11.60 11.11
N VAL A 11 -15.03 10.34 10.96
CA VAL A 11 -14.16 9.24 10.60
C VAL A 11 -13.60 9.55 9.22
N THR A 12 -12.34 9.97 9.24
CA THR A 12 -11.28 9.67 8.28
C THR A 12 -11.70 9.71 6.82
N LYS A 13 -11.43 10.86 6.17
CA LYS A 13 -11.34 10.95 4.72
C LYS A 13 -10.56 9.73 4.21
N LEU A 14 -11.22 8.87 3.42
CA LEU A 14 -10.57 7.70 2.84
C LEU A 14 -9.36 8.17 2.04
N VAL A 15 -8.18 7.69 2.43
CA VAL A 15 -6.93 8.02 1.77
C VAL A 15 -6.97 7.39 0.37
N LYS A 16 -7.11 8.25 -0.65
CA LYS A 16 -7.21 7.83 -2.06
C LYS A 16 -5.87 7.58 -2.72
N ARG A 17 -4.77 7.92 -2.04
CA ARG A 17 -3.41 7.85 -2.57
C ARG A 17 -2.48 7.17 -1.59
N ILE A 18 -1.64 6.28 -2.07
CA ILE A 18 -0.61 5.63 -1.26
C ILE A 18 0.70 6.42 -1.36
N PRO A 19 1.37 6.75 -0.25
CA PRO A 19 2.73 7.29 -0.28
C PRO A 19 3.72 6.31 -0.91
N ASP A 20 4.67 6.79 -1.69
CA ASP A 20 5.65 5.96 -2.39
C ASP A 20 6.41 4.97 -1.49
N PRO A 21 6.92 5.36 -0.30
CA PRO A 21 7.62 4.43 0.59
C PRO A 21 6.76 3.26 1.08
N LEU A 22 5.42 3.42 1.08
CA LEU A 22 4.49 2.38 1.53
C LEU A 22 4.08 1.43 0.41
N LEU A 23 4.42 1.73 -0.85
CA LEU A 23 4.00 0.94 -2.00
C LEU A 23 4.56 -0.48 -1.97
N PHE A 24 5.84 -0.63 -1.61
CA PHE A 24 6.48 -1.94 -1.46
C PHE A 24 5.89 -2.77 -0.31
N PRO A 25 5.88 -2.31 0.95
CA PRO A 25 5.32 -3.09 2.05
C PRO A 25 3.83 -3.35 1.85
N PHE A 26 3.07 -2.43 1.24
CA PHE A 26 1.67 -2.68 0.89
C PHE A 26 1.53 -3.79 -0.16
N SER A 27 2.43 -3.87 -1.14
CA SER A 27 2.43 -4.95 -2.13
C SER A 27 2.70 -6.31 -1.48
N VAL A 28 3.63 -6.37 -0.52
CA VAL A 28 3.89 -7.60 0.27
C VAL A 28 2.69 -7.96 1.13
N PHE A 29 2.02 -6.98 1.74
CA PHE A 29 0.77 -7.21 2.49
C PHE A 29 -0.33 -7.80 1.61
N MET A 30 -0.47 -7.31 0.37
CA MET A 30 -1.41 -7.86 -0.61
C MET A 30 -1.03 -9.29 -1.00
N ASP A 31 0.25 -9.56 -1.29
CA ASP A 31 0.76 -10.92 -1.58
C ASP A 31 0.46 -11.89 -0.44
N ASN A 32 0.80 -11.53 0.80
CA ASN A 32 0.49 -12.32 2.00
C ASN A 32 -1.03 -12.52 2.21
N GLY A 33 -1.84 -11.59 1.72
CA GLY A 33 -3.30 -11.70 1.67
C GLY A 33 -3.83 -12.64 0.57
N GLY A 34 -2.95 -13.28 -0.20
CA GLY A 34 -3.27 -14.18 -1.30
C GLY A 34 -3.61 -13.47 -2.62
N TYR A 35 -3.14 -12.24 -2.82
CA TYR A 35 -3.27 -11.55 -4.09
C TYR A 35 -2.07 -11.84 -4.98
N LEU A 36 -2.32 -12.17 -6.24
CA LEU A 36 -1.27 -12.15 -7.25
C LEU A 36 -0.90 -10.70 -7.57
N VAL A 37 0.35 -10.32 -7.33
CA VAL A 37 0.92 -9.01 -7.65
C VAL A 37 1.45 -9.02 -9.08
N SER A 38 0.99 -8.11 -9.92
CA SER A 38 1.40 -8.02 -11.33
C SER A 38 1.74 -6.58 -11.70
N PRO A 39 3.02 -6.28 -11.96
CA PRO A 39 3.39 -4.97 -12.44
C PRO A 39 2.98 -4.77 -13.90
N ILE A 40 2.61 -3.53 -14.23
CA ILE A 40 2.26 -3.08 -15.58
C ILE A 40 2.92 -1.74 -15.85
N LYS A 41 2.96 -1.30 -17.12
CA LYS A 41 3.56 -0.01 -17.49
C LYS A 41 2.99 1.18 -16.69
N GLU A 42 1.69 1.11 -16.38
CA GLU A 42 0.95 2.18 -15.69
C GLU A 42 0.77 1.91 -14.17
N GLY A 43 1.57 1.03 -13.59
CA GLY A 43 1.63 0.80 -12.14
C GLY A 43 1.58 -0.68 -11.77
N VAL A 44 0.67 -1.04 -10.86
CA VAL A 44 0.55 -2.42 -10.36
C VAL A 44 -0.90 -2.85 -10.22
N ILE A 45 -1.16 -4.12 -10.55
CA ILE A 45 -2.45 -4.78 -10.38
C ILE A 45 -2.31 -5.89 -9.33
N TYR A 46 -3.28 -5.97 -8.43
CA TYR A 46 -3.44 -7.05 -7.46
C TYR A 46 -4.69 -7.85 -7.77
N LYS A 47 -4.59 -9.17 -7.98
CA LYS A 47 -5.75 -10.03 -8.31
C LYS A 47 -5.97 -11.13 -7.27
N LYS A 48 -7.20 -11.27 -6.78
CA LYS A 48 -7.64 -12.40 -5.94
C LYS A 48 -9.07 -12.79 -6.29
N GLY A 49 -9.25 -13.85 -7.08
CA GLY A 49 -10.56 -14.22 -7.61
C GLY A 49 -11.19 -13.09 -8.42
N LYS A 50 -12.37 -12.62 -8.01
CA LYS A 50 -13.07 -11.48 -8.64
C LYS A 50 -12.58 -10.10 -8.17
N HIS A 51 -11.73 -10.05 -7.15
CA HIS A 51 -11.24 -8.79 -6.60
C HIS A 51 -10.00 -8.31 -7.35
N ILE A 52 -10.03 -7.04 -7.77
CA ILE A 52 -8.95 -6.39 -8.52
C ILE A 52 -8.60 -5.06 -7.84
N GLY A 53 -7.41 -5.02 -7.25
CA GLY A 53 -6.77 -3.79 -6.79
C GLY A 53 -5.89 -3.19 -7.88
N LYS A 54 -5.84 -1.87 -7.99
CA LYS A 54 -4.93 -1.17 -8.89
C LYS A 54 -4.33 0.06 -8.20
N ILE A 55 -3.05 0.29 -8.42
CA ILE A 55 -2.36 1.52 -8.07
C ILE A 55 -1.71 2.06 -9.33
N LYS A 56 -1.98 3.32 -9.65
CA LYS A 56 -1.52 3.97 -10.88
C LYS A 56 -0.24 4.74 -10.63
N PHE A 57 0.84 4.36 -11.29
CA PHE A 57 2.12 5.08 -11.28
C PHE A 57 2.89 4.82 -12.56
N SER A 58 3.80 5.72 -12.91
CA SER A 58 4.73 5.48 -14.02
C SER A 58 6.02 4.88 -13.46
N LEU A 59 6.56 3.86 -14.13
CA LEU A 59 7.89 3.33 -13.80
C LEU A 59 9.01 4.33 -14.08
N GLU A 60 8.74 5.34 -14.91
CA GLU A 60 9.72 6.35 -15.34
C GLU A 60 9.68 7.61 -14.46
N ILE A 61 8.60 7.83 -13.72
CA ILE A 61 8.37 9.05 -12.95
C ILE A 61 8.02 8.69 -11.52
N SER A 62 8.93 9.01 -10.59
CA SER A 62 8.64 8.94 -9.17
C SER A 62 7.70 10.08 -8.76
N ALA A 63 6.80 9.79 -7.82
CA ALA A 63 5.94 10.78 -7.20
C ALA A 63 5.84 10.51 -5.70
N GLU A 64 5.50 11.52 -4.91
CA GLU A 64 5.35 11.35 -3.44
C GLU A 64 4.21 10.39 -3.07
N SER A 65 3.21 10.27 -3.93
CA SER A 65 2.08 9.36 -3.74
C SER A 65 1.41 8.97 -5.06
N TYR A 66 0.69 7.85 -5.06
CA TYR A 66 0.06 7.25 -6.23
C TYR A 66 -1.44 6.97 -6.04
N GLU A 67 -2.23 7.09 -7.09
CA GLU A 67 -3.68 6.91 -7.02
C GLU A 67 -4.06 5.43 -6.85
N MET A 68 -4.99 5.16 -5.94
CA MET A 68 -5.54 3.82 -5.70
C MET A 68 -6.97 3.71 -6.22
N ASN A 69 -7.35 2.55 -6.75
CA ASN A 69 -8.76 2.24 -6.97
C ASN A 69 -9.49 1.91 -5.66
N GLU A 70 -10.83 1.84 -5.70
CA GLU A 70 -11.66 1.63 -4.50
C GLU A 70 -11.25 0.37 -3.71
N HIS A 71 -10.97 -0.74 -4.41
CA HIS A 71 -10.53 -1.97 -3.73
C HIS A 71 -9.20 -1.77 -2.99
N CYS A 72 -8.22 -1.12 -3.62
CA CYS A 72 -6.96 -0.79 -2.95
C CYS A 72 -7.15 0.17 -1.78
N ILE A 73 -8.06 1.15 -1.88
CA ILE A 73 -8.37 2.08 -0.78
C ILE A 73 -8.85 1.31 0.46
N GLN A 74 -9.77 0.35 0.28
CA GLN A 74 -10.27 -0.45 1.40
C GLN A 74 -9.18 -1.34 2.01
N ARG A 75 -8.32 -1.93 1.17
CA ARG A 75 -7.19 -2.75 1.65
C ARG A 75 -6.12 -1.90 2.33
N PHE A 76 -5.87 -0.68 1.83
CA PHE A 76 -4.94 0.26 2.41
C PHE A 76 -5.42 0.76 3.77
N LYS A 77 -6.73 0.97 3.94
CA LYS A 77 -7.32 1.22 5.25
C LYS A 77 -6.97 0.10 6.24
N THR A 78 -7.23 -1.16 5.90
CA THR A 78 -6.85 -2.30 6.76
C THR A 78 -5.35 -2.35 7.07
N PHE A 79 -4.51 -2.08 6.07
CA PHE A 79 -3.07 -1.98 6.23
C PHE A 79 -2.67 -0.90 7.26
N THR A 80 -3.26 0.30 7.16
CA THR A 80 -2.99 1.40 8.10
C THR A 80 -3.52 1.10 9.51
N GLU A 81 -4.66 0.42 9.64
CA GLU A 81 -5.19 -0.02 10.94
C GLU A 81 -4.24 -1.02 11.62
N LEU A 82 -3.67 -1.97 10.86
CA LEU A 82 -2.67 -2.91 11.37
C LEU A 82 -1.37 -2.22 11.78
N TYR A 83 -0.94 -1.23 10.99
CA TYR A 83 0.20 -0.38 11.34
C TYR A 83 -0.04 0.38 12.65
N LEU A 84 -1.20 1.04 12.80
CA LEU A 84 -1.52 1.78 14.02
C LEU A 84 -1.59 0.87 15.26
N LYS A 85 -2.00 -0.40 15.08
CA LYS A 85 -2.05 -1.39 16.16
C LYS A 85 -0.67 -1.94 16.54
N THR A 86 0.20 -2.17 15.55
CA THR A 86 1.46 -2.92 15.72
C THR A 86 2.68 -2.02 15.83
N GLY A 87 2.62 -0.82 15.25
CA GLY A 87 3.71 0.13 15.14
C GLY A 87 4.68 -0.15 13.98
N PRO A 88 5.84 0.54 13.97
CA PRO A 88 6.82 0.52 12.87
C PRO A 88 7.29 -0.88 12.46
N LYS A 89 7.39 -1.80 13.43
CA LYS A 89 7.80 -3.19 13.21
C LYS A 89 6.96 -3.91 12.16
N PHE A 90 5.69 -3.54 11.99
CA PHE A 90 4.84 -4.11 10.95
C PHE A 90 5.38 -3.85 9.54
N ILE A 91 5.89 -2.64 9.28
CA ILE A 91 6.48 -2.28 7.98
C ILE A 91 7.81 -3.01 7.80
N GLU A 92 8.67 -3.00 8.82
CA GLU A 92 9.96 -3.70 8.80
C GLU A 92 9.80 -5.21 8.51
N ASP A 93 8.78 -5.84 9.11
CA ASP A 93 8.47 -7.24 8.90
C ASP A 93 8.04 -7.51 7.46
N LEU A 94 7.23 -6.63 6.86
CA LEU A 94 6.82 -6.75 5.46
C LEU A 94 8.01 -6.52 4.50
N ASP A 95 8.84 -5.53 4.78
CA ASP A 95 10.03 -5.24 3.96
C ASP A 95 11.02 -6.41 3.95
N ARG A 96 11.24 -7.02 5.13
CA ARG A 96 12.07 -8.21 5.28
C ARG A 96 11.49 -9.42 4.54
N GLN A 97 10.18 -9.64 4.64
CA GLN A 97 9.50 -10.72 3.91
C GLN A 97 9.60 -10.56 2.39
N GLY A 98 9.37 -9.34 1.89
CA GLY A 98 9.44 -9.04 0.46
C GLY A 98 10.85 -9.15 -0.10
N SER A 99 11.86 -8.71 0.65
CA SER A 99 13.27 -8.75 0.21
C SER A 99 13.81 -10.18 0.05
N ASN A 100 13.22 -11.16 0.73
CA ASN A 100 13.56 -12.57 0.58
C ASN A 100 12.87 -13.26 -0.62
N ARG A 101 11.83 -12.64 -1.20
CA ARG A 101 11.02 -13.22 -2.29
C ARG A 101 11.18 -12.52 -3.63
N ILE A 102 11.48 -11.22 -3.62
CA ILE A 102 11.58 -10.39 -4.82
C ILE A 102 13.05 -10.06 -5.06
N PRO A 103 13.66 -10.50 -6.18
CA PRO A 103 15.04 -10.19 -6.50
C PRO A 103 15.30 -8.68 -6.46
N PRO A 104 16.46 -8.21 -5.95
CA PRO A 104 16.77 -6.79 -5.84
C PRO A 104 16.60 -6.00 -7.16
N ALA A 105 16.86 -6.65 -8.30
CA ALA A 105 16.66 -6.07 -9.63
C ALA A 105 15.18 -5.77 -9.93
N VAL A 106 14.25 -6.63 -9.49
CA VAL A 106 12.81 -6.42 -9.63
C VAL A 106 12.34 -5.35 -8.65
N LYS A 107 12.88 -5.32 -7.43
CA LYS A 107 12.61 -4.24 -6.45
C LYS A 107 13.01 -2.86 -7.01
N LYS A 108 14.14 -2.78 -7.73
CA LYS A 108 14.60 -1.56 -8.41
C LYS A 108 13.68 -1.13 -9.56
N ILE A 109 13.15 -2.10 -10.32
CA ILE A 109 12.19 -1.83 -11.41
C ILE A 109 10.83 -1.40 -10.86
N LEU A 110 10.38 -1.99 -9.75
CA LEU A 110 9.04 -1.77 -9.21
C LEU A 110 8.92 -0.59 -8.25
N PHE A 111 9.98 -0.26 -7.51
CA PHE A 111 9.91 0.66 -6.38
C PHE A 111 11.09 1.63 -6.33
N GLY A 112 11.75 1.86 -7.47
CA GLY A 112 12.75 2.93 -7.68
C GLY A 112 13.74 3.07 -6.53
N ALA A 113 14.94 2.49 -6.68
CA ALA A 113 16.02 2.68 -5.72
C ALA A 113 16.14 4.16 -5.32
N ALA A 114 15.84 4.47 -4.05
CA ALA A 114 16.34 5.66 -3.41
C ALA A 114 17.87 5.53 -3.46
N THR A 115 18.49 6.46 -4.19
CA THR A 115 19.92 6.79 -4.02
C THR A 115 20.21 7.16 -2.58
#